data_AF-A0AAN8ZD34-F1
#
_entry.id   AF-A0AAN8ZD34-F1
#
_cell.length_a   1.000
_cell.length_b   1.000
_cell.length_c   1.000
_cell.angle_alpha   90.00
_cell.angle_beta   90.00
_cell.angle_gamma   90.00
#
_symmetry.space_group_name_H-M   'P 1'
#
loop_
_entity.id
_entity.type
_entity.pdbx_description
1 polymer ?
#
loop_
_entity_poly.entity_id
_entity_poly.type
_entity_poly.pdbx_seq_one_letter_code
_entity_poly.pdbx_strand_id
1 'polypeptide(L)' 'MKAITQAVLDNKVDLGIIFDTDVDRSAIVDSTGREFNQTRLIALMSTIVLEKHLTTTIVTNSVISDGLTTFIKEKFDE' A
#
# COMPACT_ATOMS: atom_id res chain seq x y z
N MET A 1 -0.90 -7.67 12.32
CA MET A 1 -1.22 -6.23 12.30
C MET A 1 -1.20 -5.59 13.68
N LYS A 2 -2.01 -6.02 14.66
CA LYS A 2 -2.03 -5.43 16.02
C LYS A 2 -0.66 -5.14 16.64
N ALA A 3 0.28 -6.09 16.57
CA ALA A 3 1.62 -5.92 17.16
C ALA A 3 2.41 -4.75 16.55
N ILE A 4 2.47 -4.65 15.22
CA ILE A 4 3.16 -3.55 14.55
C ILE A 4 2.42 -2.22 14.75
N THR A 5 1.08 -2.24 14.74
CA THR A 5 0.27 -1.04 15.00
C THR A 5 0.53 -0.50 16.40
N GLN A 6 0.54 -1.36 17.42
CA GLN A 6 0.83 -0.95 18.79
C GLN A 6 2.25 -0.42 18.93
N ALA A 7 3.23 -1.10 18.33
CA ALA A 7 4.61 -0.65 18.33
C ALA A 7 4.76 0.75 17.70
N VAL A 8 4.02 1.03 16.61
CA VAL A 8 4.03 2.36 15.98
C VAL A 8 3.48 3.43 16.91
N LEU A 9 2.32 3.17 17.54
CA LEU A 9 1.66 4.11 18.43
C LEU A 9 2.47 4.37 19.72
N ASP A 10 3.01 3.31 20.33
CA ASP A 10 3.77 3.39 21.59
C ASP A 10 5.08 4.16 21.40
N ASN A 11 5.76 3.92 20.27
CA ASN A 11 7.04 4.56 19.96
C ASN A 11 6.90 5.87 19.19
N LYS A 12 5.67 6.28 18.82
CA LYS A 12 5.37 7.51 18.09
C LYS A 12 6.20 7.67 16.81
N VAL A 13 6.35 6.58 16.06
CA VAL A 13 7.14 6.57 14.82
C VAL A 13 6.29 6.97 13.62
N ASP A 14 6.95 7.47 12.58
CA ASP A 14 6.26 7.91 11.36
C ASP A 14 5.69 6.75 10.53
N LEU A 15 6.36 5.59 10.56
CA LEU A 15 6.04 4.44 9.72
C LEU A 15 6.46 3.13 10.38
N GLY A 16 5.58 2.13 10.36
CA GLY A 16 5.89 0.74 10.65
C GLY A 16 5.76 -0.13 9.41
N ILE A 17 6.69 -1.06 9.22
CA ILE A 17 6.67 -2.04 8.13
C ILE A 17 6.79 -3.42 8.76
N ILE A 18 5.97 -4.36 8.30
CA ILE A 18 6.04 -5.76 8.70
C ILE A 18 6.13 -6.65 7.46
N PHE A 19 6.87 -7.75 7.61
CA PHE A 19 7.02 -8.78 6.60
C PHE A 19 6.58 -10.14 7.15
N ASP A 20 6.19 -11.04 6.25
CA ASP A 20 6.15 -12.45 6.55
C ASP A 20 7.57 -13.04 6.67
N THR A 21 7.67 -14.22 7.26
CA THR A 21 8.84 -15.07 7.48
C THR A 21 9.73 -15.27 6.26
N ASP A 22 9.17 -15.35 5.06
CA ASP A 22 9.89 -15.50 3.79
C ASP A 22 10.03 -14.18 3.00
N VAL A 23 9.53 -13.06 3.57
CA VAL A 23 9.72 -11.70 3.06
C VAL A 23 9.09 -11.47 1.67
N ASP A 24 8.11 -12.29 1.27
CA ASP A 24 7.39 -12.11 0.00
C ASP A 24 6.12 -11.25 0.15
N ARG A 25 5.67 -11.06 1.40
CA ARG A 25 4.49 -10.27 1.78
C ARG A 25 4.87 -9.17 2.75
N SER A 26 4.22 -8.02 2.59
CA SER A 26 4.40 -6.88 3.49
C SER A 26 3.09 -6.14 3.79
N ALA A 27 3.11 -5.38 4.88
CA ALA A 27 2.10 -4.40 5.21
C ALA A 27 2.76 -3.19 5.89
N ILE A 28 2.10 -2.04 5.76
CA ILE A 28 2.58 -0.77 6.30
C ILE A 28 1.56 -0.24 7.30
N VAL A 29 2.03 0.42 8.34
CA VAL A 29 1.22 1.16 9.30
C VAL A 29 1.75 2.59 9.38
N ASP A 30 0.89 3.59 9.20
CA ASP A 30 1.28 4.99 9.38
C ASP A 30 1.30 5.40 10.86
N SER A 31 1.80 6.59 11.15
CA SER A 31 1.89 7.16 12.50
C SER A 31 0.57 7.25 13.26
N THR A 32 -0.57 7.17 12.57
CA THR A 32 -1.91 7.17 13.19
C THR A 32 -2.40 5.76 13.53
N GLY A 33 -1.61 4.73 13.22
CA GLY A 33 -1.99 3.33 13.36
C GLY A 33 -2.82 2.81 12.18
N ARG A 34 -2.95 3.58 11.08
CA ARG A 34 -3.72 3.14 9.91
C ARG A 34 -2.93 2.13 9.09
N GLU A 35 -3.58 1.01 8.81
CA GLU A 35 -2.99 -0.10 8.09
C GLU A 35 -3.15 0.04 6.56
N PHE A 36 -2.07 -0.24 5.84
CA PHE A 36 -2.02 -0.37 4.38
C PHE A 36 -1.59 -1.79 4.05
N ASN A 37 -2.57 -2.60 3.65
CA ASN A 37 -2.39 -3.99 3.23
C ASN A 37 -3.14 -4.25 1.93
N GLN A 38 -2.81 -5.35 1.25
CA GLN A 38 -3.50 -5.84 0.04
C GLN A 38 -3.72 -4.71 -0.98
N THR A 39 -4.98 -4.44 -1.37
CA THR A 39 -5.37 -3.41 -2.33
C THR A 39 -4.86 -2.01 -1.98
N ARG A 40 -4.81 -1.65 -0.69
CA ARG A 40 -4.34 -0.31 -0.27
C ARG A 40 -2.82 -0.17 -0.46
N LEU A 41 -2.09 -1.25 -0.22
CA LEU A 41 -0.64 -1.28 -0.45
C LEU A 41 -0.34 -1.23 -1.95
N ILE A 42 -1.08 -1.98 -2.77
CA ILE A 42 -0.94 -1.91 -4.23
C ILE A 42 -1.25 -0.49 -4.73
N ALA A 43 -2.34 0.14 -4.29
CA ALA A 43 -2.68 1.52 -4.65
C ALA A 43 -1.54 2.51 -4.35
N LEU A 44 -0.93 2.39 -3.16
CA LEU A 44 0.20 3.21 -2.75
C LEU A 44 1.42 2.98 -3.65
N MET A 45 1.80 1.72 -3.89
CA MET A 45 2.95 1.39 -4.72
C MET A 45 2.75 1.82 -6.19
N SER A 46 1.57 1.57 -6.75
CA SER A 46 1.19 1.99 -8.09
C SER A 46 1.30 3.51 -8.25
N THR A 47 0.82 4.26 -7.26
CA THR A 47 0.93 5.72 -7.23
C THR A 47 2.39 6.18 -7.31
N ILE A 48 3.27 5.63 -6.46
CA ILE A 48 4.69 6.00 -6.43
C ILE A 48 5.38 5.70 -7.76
N VAL A 49 5.03 4.60 -8.40
CA VAL A 49 5.60 4.20 -9.69
C VAL A 49 5.10 5.11 -10.81
N LEU A 50 3.79 5.37 -10.89
CA LEU A 50 3.17 6.17 -11.94
C LEU A 50 3.57 7.66 -11.86
N GLU A 51 3.78 8.19 -10.65
CA GLU A 51 4.32 9.55 -10.46
C GLU A 51 5.72 9.74 -11.07
N LYS A 52 6.48 8.65 -11.21
CA LYS A 52 7.83 8.68 -11.82
C LYS A 52 7.84 8.19 -13.28
N HIS A 53 6.91 7.32 -13.63
CA HIS A 53 6.85 6.61 -14.92
C HIS A 53 5.40 6.51 -15.40
N LEU A 54 4.87 7.61 -15.93
CA LEU A 54 3.44 7.80 -16.24
C LEU A 54 2.85 6.74 -17.19
N THR A 55 3.67 6.13 -18.05
CA THR A 55 3.23 5.11 -19.03
C THR A 55 3.34 3.67 -18.52
N THR A 56 3.63 3.47 -17.23
CA THR A 56 3.79 2.13 -16.66
C THR A 56 2.44 1.41 -16.57
N THR A 57 2.38 0.19 -17.08
CA THR A 57 1.22 -0.67 -16.87
C THR A 57 1.28 -1.34 -15.50
N ILE A 58 0.23 -1.16 -14.68
CA ILE A 58 0.07 -1.87 -13.41
C ILE A 58 -0.70 -3.16 -13.66
N VAL A 59 -0.07 -4.30 -13.33
CA VAL A 59 -0.68 -5.62 -13.45
C VAL A 59 -1.13 -6.10 -12.07
N THR A 60 -2.41 -6.49 -11.96
CA THR A 60 -3.00 -7.02 -10.73
C THR A 60 -3.66 -8.38 -10.98
N ASN A 61 -3.89 -9.14 -9.90
CA ASN A 61 -4.66 -10.38 -9.98
C ASN A 61 -6.18 -10.09 -9.97
N SER A 62 -6.98 -11.12 -10.24
CA SER A 62 -8.45 -11.02 -10.35
C SER A 62 -9.20 -10.76 -9.04
N VAL A 63 -8.54 -10.87 -7.88
CA VAL A 63 -9.17 -10.68 -6.57
C VAL A 63 -9.21 -9.19 -6.18
N ILE A 64 -8.45 -8.35 -6.89
CA ILE A 64 -8.38 -6.92 -6.62
C ILE A 64 -9.66 -6.22 -7.07
N SER A 65 -10.14 -5.27 -6.26
CA SER A 65 -11.40 -4.58 -6.51
C SER A 65 -11.33 -3.66 -7.72
N ASP A 66 -12.47 -3.51 -8.41
CA ASP A 66 -12.67 -2.49 -9.45
C ASP A 66 -12.33 -1.08 -8.95
N GLY A 67 -12.52 -0.84 -7.65
CA GLY A 67 -12.17 0.41 -7.01
C GLY A 67 -10.68 0.77 -7.11
N LEU A 68 -9.76 -0.21 -7.19
CA LEU A 68 -8.35 0.10 -7.44
C LEU A 68 -8.16 0.60 -8.88
N THR A 69 -8.80 -0.06 -9.84
CA THR A 69 -8.75 0.35 -11.25
C THR A 69 -9.27 1.77 -11.40
N THR A 70 -10.45 2.06 -10.83
CA THR A 70 -11.03 3.40 -10.84
C THR A 70 -10.10 4.42 -10.18
N PHE A 71 -9.56 4.12 -8.99
CA PHE A 71 -8.64 5.01 -8.29
C PHE A 71 -7.39 5.35 -9.11
N ILE A 72 -6.78 4.35 -9.77
CA ILE A 72 -5.58 4.57 -10.59
C ILE A 72 -5.93 5.44 -11.81
N LYS A 73 -7.04 5.12 -12.50
CA LYS A 73 -7.45 5.86 -13.70
C LYS A 73 -7.83 7.31 -13.38
N GLU A 74 -8.66 7.55 -12.37
CA GLU A 74 -9.05 8.91 -11.99
C GLU A 74 -7.86 9.80 -11.60
N LYS A 75 -6.76 9.21 -11.14
CA LYS A 75 -5.56 9.95 -10.74
C LYS A 75 -4.59 10.21 -11.89
N PHE A 76 -4.55 9.36 -12.91
CA PHE A 76 -3.48 9.35 -13.92
C PHE A 76 -3.94 9.29 -15.38
N ASP A 77 -5.19 8.94 -15.65
CA ASP A 77 -5.79 9.02 -16.99
C ASP A 77 -6.48 10.39 -17.13
N GLU A 78 -6.11 11.16 -18.17
CA GLU A 78 -6.84 12.37 -18.60
C GLU A 78 -8.06 12.04 -19.46
#